data_AF-A0A6J5Z3L8-F1
#
_entry.id   AF-A0A6J5Z3L8-F1
#
_cell.length_a   1.000
_cell.length_b   1.000
_cell.length_c   1.000
_cell.angle_alpha   90.00
_cell.angle_beta   90.00
_cell.angle_gamma   90.00
#
_symmetry.space_group_name_H-M   'P 1'
#
loop_
_entity.id
_entity.type
_entity.pdbx_description
1 polymer ?
#
loop_
_entity_poly.entity_id
_entity_poly.type
_entity_poly.pdbx_seq_one_letter_code
_entity_poly.pdbx_strand_id
1 'polypeptide(L)'
;MPTVPRYQPNVAERPAFRQNVTTQASADDMGAAVGRGLGRVAEGVAVATDALAQLRDLEDSAQAAEADNALSAWSREAMWGDGGYMTLEGRAAVDARSGFENKIEEQRREFGAGLKSAGAQRKYAEVSQGRKSQLLQTVVQHNATATKAWLRDSSDARLDTMQEDAIARSADPKEVDKYLYAGLEELGQRAALEGWDADILANKKAQYISDTRQAVAMRIAIADPLAAMDYLEKHRENLTGPAQASIEDALDERVKVELTKRESAKIIDMIATGEGDIEAQMLAIEDEDVRDLTRKSVTSTLQAQATAEKLKTEALQKQAYDAMVTKGISPFAFPPELQSALGIDGMKSFMSFWETHAAGETPTDDPQVVYDMRIAAATDPKGFAAVNLLDHINDMSPQTLKEMSEKQADIVAANGKDPDGAVVKSAFSIAGDQLEAIGITTVGKKGGDREKVAGRIADFQNALYAEIMGFKAENGKLPTDAETRAMVSELLLPVVIKRPSDKTLDQWFGGGFRRTDGYLFEAGGEVGTLPDGSTIALDVDYAGVPFADRIELERAMEQTMGRKPSPDEVAAKYNQYLTERR
;
A
#
# COMPACT_ATOMS: atom_id res chain seq x y z
N MET A 1 56.01 0.31 60.56
CA MET A 1 55.80 0.29 59.10
C MET A 1 56.60 -0.89 58.54
N PRO A 2 55.96 -1.89 57.93
CA PRO A 2 56.65 -3.10 57.46
C PRO A 2 57.42 -2.84 56.16
N THR A 3 58.68 -3.27 56.16
CA THR A 3 59.64 -3.15 55.06
C THR A 3 59.40 -4.25 54.03
N VAL A 4 59.13 -3.86 52.79
CA VAL A 4 58.86 -4.79 51.67
C VAL A 4 60.19 -5.33 51.12
N PRO A 5 60.32 -6.65 50.82
CA PRO A 5 61.52 -7.20 50.20
C PRO A 5 61.73 -6.63 48.80
N ARG A 6 62.90 -6.03 48.55
CA ARG A 6 63.34 -5.65 47.20
C ARG A 6 63.79 -6.91 46.45
N TYR A 7 63.00 -7.35 45.49
CA TYR A 7 63.42 -8.34 44.51
C TYR A 7 64.44 -7.72 43.56
N GLN A 8 65.64 -8.29 43.49
CA GLN A 8 66.61 -8.03 42.43
C GLN A 8 66.13 -8.77 41.17
N PRO A 9 65.90 -8.09 40.04
CA PRO A 9 65.67 -8.76 38.77
C PRO A 9 66.99 -9.39 38.32
N ASN A 10 67.11 -10.71 38.41
CA ASN A 10 68.17 -11.44 37.72
C ASN A 10 67.70 -11.66 36.27
N VAL A 11 67.92 -10.65 35.42
CA VAL A 11 67.69 -10.78 33.99
C VAL A 11 68.97 -11.35 33.39
N ALA A 12 68.97 -12.67 33.15
CA ALA A 12 69.96 -13.26 32.26
C ALA A 12 69.58 -12.88 30.82
N GLU A 13 70.23 -11.86 30.28
CA GLU A 13 70.21 -11.58 28.84
C GLU A 13 70.76 -12.80 28.10
N ARG A 14 69.93 -13.43 27.26
CA ARG A 14 70.42 -14.36 26.24
C ARG A 14 71.32 -13.55 25.29
N PRO A 15 72.53 -14.02 24.94
CA PRO A 15 73.35 -13.32 23.98
C PRO A 15 72.65 -13.33 22.62
N ALA A 16 72.15 -12.16 22.20
CA ALA A 16 71.77 -11.95 20.81
C ALA A 16 73.02 -12.07 19.94
N PHE A 17 72.89 -12.83 18.85
CA PHE A 17 73.87 -13.07 17.82
C PHE A 17 74.77 -11.86 17.52
N ARG A 18 75.94 -11.82 18.16
CA ARG A 18 77.07 -11.07 17.63
C ARG A 18 77.69 -11.91 16.52
N GLN A 19 77.32 -11.63 15.28
CA GLN A 19 78.38 -11.49 14.29
C GLN A 19 78.77 -10.02 14.33
N ASN A 20 79.98 -9.73 14.80
CA ASN A 20 80.60 -8.44 14.59
C ASN A 20 80.82 -8.29 13.08
N VAL A 21 79.81 -7.87 12.33
CA VAL A 21 80.02 -7.26 11.03
C VAL A 21 80.31 -5.80 11.34
N THR A 22 81.59 -5.47 11.40
CA THR A 22 82.05 -4.09 11.40
C THR A 22 81.55 -3.41 10.13
N THR A 23 80.58 -2.50 10.24
CA THR A 23 80.08 -1.65 9.14
C THR A 23 81.01 -0.46 8.88
N GLN A 24 82.31 -0.68 9.01
CA GLN A 24 83.35 0.21 8.51
C GLN A 24 84.13 -0.60 7.49
N ALA A 25 83.79 -0.44 6.22
CA ALA A 25 84.72 -0.78 5.16
C ALA A 25 85.96 0.11 5.39
N SER A 26 87.10 -0.51 5.66
CA SER A 26 88.36 0.22 5.74
C SER A 26 88.69 0.79 4.35
N ALA A 27 89.52 1.82 4.28
CA ALA A 27 89.99 2.33 2.98
C ALA A 27 90.62 1.20 2.12
N ASP A 28 91.11 0.14 2.76
CA ASP A 28 91.70 -1.03 2.11
C ASP A 28 90.64 -1.94 1.46
N ASP A 29 89.39 -1.92 1.92
CA ASP A 29 88.26 -2.67 1.36
C ASP A 29 87.56 -1.95 0.19
N MET A 30 87.77 -0.63 0.06
CA MET A 30 87.31 0.21 -1.07
C MET A 30 88.45 0.59 -2.01
N GLY A 31 89.39 -0.33 -2.25
CA GLY A 31 90.38 -0.17 -3.34
C GLY A 31 91.53 0.82 -3.08
N ALA A 32 91.76 1.31 -1.86
CA ALA A 32 92.98 2.11 -1.57
C ALA A 32 94.28 1.31 -1.75
N ALA A 33 94.22 -0.02 -1.78
CA ALA A 33 95.33 -0.88 -2.17
C ALA A 33 95.79 -0.64 -3.63
N VAL A 34 94.87 -0.27 -4.53
CA VAL A 34 95.16 0.03 -5.95
C VAL A 34 95.94 1.34 -6.07
N GLY A 35 95.60 2.35 -5.25
CA GLY A 35 96.32 3.63 -5.18
C GLY A 35 97.75 3.48 -4.64
N ARG A 36 97.99 2.52 -3.73
CA ARG A 36 99.34 2.24 -3.19
C ARG A 36 100.18 1.35 -4.12
N GLY A 37 99.57 0.55 -4.99
CA GLY A 37 100.26 -0.26 -6.01
C GLY A 37 100.85 0.57 -7.16
N LEU A 38 100.12 1.60 -7.61
CA LEU A 38 100.57 2.52 -8.66
C LEU A 38 101.79 3.38 -8.24
N GLY A 39 101.98 3.63 -6.94
CA GLY A 39 103.14 4.36 -6.41
C GLY A 39 104.47 3.60 -6.50
N ARG A 40 104.48 2.29 -6.81
CA ARG A 40 105.70 1.46 -6.89
C ARG A 40 106.11 1.09 -8.32
N VAL A 41 105.36 1.47 -9.34
CA VAL A 41 105.68 1.17 -10.76
C VAL A 41 106.81 2.07 -11.31
N ALA A 42 107.27 3.07 -10.55
CA ALA A 42 108.34 3.98 -10.97
C ALA A 42 109.76 3.37 -10.92
N GLU A 43 109.98 2.20 -10.31
CA GLU A 43 111.31 1.59 -10.20
C GLU A 43 111.29 0.07 -10.49
N GLY A 44 111.70 -0.33 -11.71
CA GLY A 44 112.21 -1.69 -11.99
C GLY A 44 111.53 -2.45 -13.14
N VAL A 45 112.27 -2.65 -14.25
CA VAL A 45 111.84 -3.25 -15.53
C VAL A 45 111.67 -4.79 -15.50
N ALA A 46 111.55 -5.42 -14.33
CA ALA A 46 111.31 -6.87 -14.19
C ALA A 46 109.85 -7.25 -13.81
N VAL A 47 108.92 -6.28 -13.74
CA VAL A 47 107.56 -6.45 -13.15
C VAL A 47 106.43 -6.44 -14.21
N ALA A 48 106.75 -6.53 -15.51
CA ALA A 48 105.74 -6.33 -16.58
C ALA A 48 104.67 -7.44 -16.64
N THR A 49 105.01 -8.70 -16.35
CA THR A 49 104.05 -9.83 -16.37
C THR A 49 103.08 -9.79 -15.19
N ASP A 50 103.56 -9.44 -14.00
CA ASP A 50 102.74 -9.38 -12.78
C ASP A 50 101.81 -8.15 -12.79
N ALA A 51 102.27 -7.02 -13.32
CA ALA A 51 101.43 -5.83 -13.49
C ALA A 51 100.30 -6.03 -14.50
N LEU A 52 100.57 -6.75 -15.61
CA LEU A 52 99.54 -7.08 -16.61
C LEU A 52 98.53 -8.10 -16.07
N ALA A 53 98.97 -9.09 -15.27
CA ALA A 53 98.08 -10.04 -14.62
C ALA A 53 97.18 -9.35 -13.58
N GLN A 54 97.72 -8.41 -12.80
CA GLN A 54 96.95 -7.61 -11.84
C GLN A 54 95.96 -6.67 -12.53
N LEU A 55 96.35 -6.02 -13.63
CA LEU A 55 95.44 -5.18 -14.42
C LEU A 55 94.28 -5.99 -14.99
N ARG A 56 94.56 -7.17 -15.56
CA ARG A 56 93.54 -8.08 -16.09
C ARG A 56 92.60 -8.58 -14.99
N ASP A 57 93.12 -8.89 -13.81
CA ASP A 57 92.29 -9.29 -12.66
C ASP A 57 91.39 -8.14 -12.18
N LEU A 58 91.88 -6.89 -12.23
CA LEU A 58 91.11 -5.69 -11.93
C LEU A 58 89.97 -5.48 -12.94
N GLU A 59 90.27 -5.61 -14.24
CA GLU A 59 89.28 -5.54 -15.32
C GLU A 59 88.22 -6.64 -15.19
N ASP A 60 88.63 -7.88 -14.91
CA ASP A 60 87.73 -9.01 -14.69
C ASP A 60 86.81 -8.77 -13.48
N SER A 61 87.34 -8.16 -12.42
CA SER A 61 86.59 -7.79 -11.22
C SER A 61 85.58 -6.68 -11.49
N ALA A 62 85.96 -5.66 -12.27
CA ALA A 62 85.07 -4.56 -12.65
C ALA A 62 83.91 -5.07 -13.52
N GLN A 63 84.18 -5.90 -14.52
CA GLN A 63 83.13 -6.50 -15.36
C GLN A 63 82.16 -7.38 -14.56
N ALA A 64 82.70 -8.20 -13.64
CA ALA A 64 81.86 -9.02 -12.76
C ALA A 64 80.97 -8.16 -11.84
N ALA A 65 81.51 -7.05 -11.32
CA ALA A 65 80.76 -6.12 -10.47
C ALA A 65 79.67 -5.38 -11.24
N GLU A 66 79.91 -4.97 -12.49
CA GLU A 66 78.88 -4.36 -13.35
C GLU A 66 77.70 -5.30 -13.62
N ALA A 67 77.99 -6.57 -13.94
CA ALA A 67 76.95 -7.58 -14.15
C ALA A 67 76.18 -7.90 -12.85
N ASP A 68 76.85 -7.95 -11.69
CA ASP A 68 76.18 -8.14 -10.40
C ASP A 68 75.34 -6.91 -10.00
N ASN A 69 75.79 -5.69 -10.32
CA ASN A 69 75.01 -4.47 -10.14
C ASN A 69 73.74 -4.47 -11.01
N ALA A 70 73.81 -4.96 -12.25
CA ALA A 70 72.65 -5.13 -13.11
C ALA A 70 71.65 -6.14 -12.53
N LEU A 71 72.13 -7.32 -12.10
CA LEU A 71 71.29 -8.32 -11.41
C LEU A 71 70.67 -7.75 -10.12
N SER A 72 71.43 -6.97 -9.36
CA SER A 72 70.99 -6.29 -8.16
C SER A 72 69.87 -5.29 -8.45
N ALA A 73 70.02 -4.44 -9.47
CA ALA A 73 69.01 -3.47 -9.89
C ALA A 73 67.72 -4.17 -10.36
N TRP A 74 67.84 -5.16 -11.24
CA TRP A 74 66.70 -5.96 -11.68
C TRP A 74 66.00 -6.65 -10.50
N SER A 75 66.75 -7.26 -9.58
CA SER A 75 66.17 -7.98 -8.45
C SER A 75 65.37 -7.07 -7.52
N ARG A 76 65.78 -5.81 -7.33
CA ARG A 76 65.01 -4.84 -6.55
C ARG A 76 63.66 -4.54 -7.19
N GLU A 77 63.65 -4.27 -8.49
CA GLU A 77 62.42 -4.01 -9.23
C GLU A 77 61.50 -5.25 -9.25
N ALA A 78 62.06 -6.42 -9.53
CA ALA A 78 61.29 -7.65 -9.61
C ALA A 78 60.70 -8.08 -8.25
N MET A 79 61.35 -7.70 -7.14
CA MET A 79 60.83 -7.96 -5.78
C MET A 79 59.84 -6.88 -5.32
N TRP A 80 60.15 -5.61 -5.53
CA TRP A 80 59.50 -4.48 -4.82
C TRP A 80 58.89 -3.41 -5.74
N GLY A 81 59.10 -3.52 -7.05
CA GLY A 81 58.50 -2.65 -8.04
C GLY A 81 56.99 -2.88 -8.20
N ASP A 82 56.39 -2.21 -9.17
CA ASP A 82 54.97 -2.36 -9.47
C ASP A 82 54.68 -3.80 -9.97
N GLY A 83 53.83 -4.53 -9.24
CA GLY A 83 53.60 -5.97 -9.46
C GLY A 83 54.77 -6.87 -9.04
N GLY A 84 55.72 -6.36 -8.26
CA GLY A 84 56.85 -7.13 -7.72
C GLY A 84 56.41 -8.26 -6.80
N TYR A 85 57.19 -9.35 -6.71
CA TYR A 85 56.80 -10.57 -6.00
C TYR A 85 56.42 -10.34 -4.53
N MET A 86 57.10 -9.42 -3.85
CA MET A 86 56.86 -9.11 -2.43
C MET A 86 55.58 -8.31 -2.19
N THR A 87 54.96 -7.77 -3.25
CA THR A 87 53.66 -7.06 -3.17
C THR A 87 52.47 -8.01 -3.31
N LEU A 88 52.71 -9.24 -3.75
CA LEU A 88 51.67 -10.26 -3.87
C LEU A 88 51.33 -10.81 -2.48
N GLU A 89 50.05 -11.04 -2.23
CA GLU A 89 49.54 -11.63 -0.99
C GLU A 89 48.71 -12.90 -1.25
N GLY A 90 48.50 -13.68 -0.19
CA GLY A 90 47.66 -14.88 -0.23
C GLY A 90 48.03 -15.85 -1.36
N ARG A 91 47.00 -16.33 -2.07
CA ARG A 91 47.14 -17.31 -3.15
C ARG A 91 47.99 -16.80 -4.32
N ALA A 92 47.91 -15.50 -4.64
CA ALA A 92 48.65 -14.92 -5.76
C ALA A 92 50.18 -15.07 -5.58
N ALA A 93 50.68 -14.84 -4.36
CA ALA A 93 52.10 -15.02 -4.05
C ALA A 93 52.52 -16.50 -4.06
N VAL A 94 51.62 -17.41 -3.67
CA VAL A 94 51.85 -18.87 -3.71
C VAL A 94 51.99 -19.33 -5.15
N ASP A 95 51.02 -18.99 -6.00
CA ASP A 95 50.99 -19.40 -7.41
C ASP A 95 52.16 -18.78 -8.21
N ALA A 96 52.57 -17.54 -7.88
CA ALA A 96 53.66 -16.85 -8.59
C ALA A 96 55.08 -17.31 -8.21
N ARG A 97 55.26 -18.06 -7.11
CA ARG A 97 56.58 -18.37 -6.54
C ARG A 97 57.51 -19.06 -7.52
N SER A 98 57.09 -20.21 -8.07
CA SER A 98 57.95 -21.01 -8.95
C SER A 98 58.38 -20.23 -10.19
N GLY A 99 57.46 -19.41 -10.74
CA GLY A 99 57.76 -18.51 -11.85
C GLY A 99 58.84 -17.47 -11.50
N PHE A 100 58.76 -16.89 -10.29
CA PHE A 100 59.75 -15.92 -9.82
C PHE A 100 61.13 -16.56 -9.56
N GLU A 101 61.18 -17.73 -8.93
CA GLU A 101 62.43 -18.46 -8.67
C GLU A 101 63.17 -18.79 -9.97
N ASN A 102 62.44 -19.19 -11.02
CA ASN A 102 63.00 -19.45 -12.34
C ASN A 102 63.54 -18.18 -13.00
N LYS A 103 62.79 -17.07 -12.91
CA LYS A 103 63.22 -15.76 -13.45
C LYS A 103 64.53 -15.27 -12.83
N ILE A 104 64.75 -15.51 -11.52
CA ILE A 104 66.03 -15.17 -10.88
C ILE A 104 67.20 -15.93 -11.52
N GLU A 105 67.05 -17.23 -11.75
CA GLU A 105 68.12 -18.04 -12.35
C GLU A 105 68.35 -17.68 -13.83
N GLU A 106 67.28 -17.41 -14.57
CA GLU A 106 67.34 -16.96 -15.96
C GLU A 106 68.13 -15.64 -16.08
N GLN A 107 67.75 -14.63 -15.30
CA GLN A 107 68.40 -13.32 -15.32
C GLN A 107 69.86 -13.39 -14.83
N ARG A 108 70.15 -14.24 -13.84
CA ARG A 108 71.52 -14.52 -13.41
C ARG A 108 72.37 -15.08 -14.55
N ARG A 109 71.83 -16.02 -15.35
CA ARG A 109 72.54 -16.58 -16.50
C ARG A 109 72.72 -15.56 -17.61
N GLU A 110 71.69 -14.75 -17.88
CA GLU A 110 71.70 -13.71 -18.91
C GLU A 110 72.80 -12.67 -18.65
N PHE A 111 72.86 -12.09 -17.45
CA PHE A 111 73.90 -11.11 -17.11
C PHE A 111 75.32 -11.71 -17.10
N GLY A 112 75.45 -13.00 -16.78
CA GLY A 112 76.74 -13.71 -16.84
C GLY A 112 77.22 -14.03 -18.25
N ALA A 113 76.31 -14.26 -19.19
CA ALA A 113 76.64 -14.57 -20.59
C ALA A 113 77.28 -13.39 -21.34
N GLY A 114 77.05 -12.15 -20.88
CA GLY A 114 77.63 -10.93 -21.46
C GLY A 114 79.12 -10.71 -21.15
N LEU A 115 79.71 -11.51 -20.26
CA LEU A 115 81.10 -11.34 -19.80
C LEU A 115 82.09 -11.98 -20.77
N LYS A 116 83.07 -11.21 -21.26
CA LYS A 116 84.02 -11.63 -22.31
C LYS A 116 85.21 -12.44 -21.81
N SER A 117 85.53 -12.36 -20.52
CA SER A 117 86.68 -13.05 -19.91
C SER A 117 86.24 -14.19 -19.00
N ALA A 118 86.96 -15.31 -19.07
CA ALA A 118 86.74 -16.47 -18.20
C ALA A 118 87.05 -16.18 -16.71
N GLY A 119 87.85 -15.15 -16.40
CA GLY A 119 88.06 -14.70 -15.03
C GLY A 119 86.84 -13.93 -14.50
N ALA A 120 86.34 -12.98 -15.27
CA ALA A 120 85.12 -12.23 -14.96
C ALA A 120 83.89 -13.14 -14.77
N GLN A 121 83.70 -14.12 -15.67
CA GLN A 121 82.61 -15.10 -15.57
C GLN A 121 82.66 -15.90 -14.26
N ARG A 122 83.86 -16.32 -13.83
CA ARG A 122 84.04 -17.06 -12.57
C ARG A 122 83.74 -16.18 -11.36
N LYS A 123 84.28 -14.96 -11.31
CA LYS A 123 84.03 -14.00 -10.22
C LYS A 123 82.54 -13.64 -10.10
N TYR A 124 81.88 -13.39 -11.23
CA TYR A 124 80.43 -13.14 -11.27
C TYR A 124 79.63 -14.35 -10.82
N ALA A 125 79.97 -15.56 -11.29
CA ALA A 125 79.26 -16.78 -10.91
C ALA A 125 79.27 -17.00 -9.39
N GLU A 126 80.39 -16.70 -8.72
CA GLU A 126 80.53 -16.81 -7.26
C GLU A 126 79.64 -15.79 -6.53
N VAL A 127 79.76 -14.50 -6.87
CA VAL A 127 79.00 -13.43 -6.17
C VAL A 127 77.50 -13.53 -6.44
N SER A 128 77.11 -13.75 -7.70
CA SER A 128 75.70 -13.84 -8.11
C SER A 128 74.98 -15.06 -7.50
N GLN A 129 75.71 -16.14 -7.22
CA GLN A 129 75.16 -17.31 -6.53
C GLN A 129 74.83 -17.01 -5.06
N GLY A 130 75.68 -16.24 -4.38
CA GLY A 130 75.41 -15.72 -3.04
C GLY A 130 74.15 -14.86 -3.02
N ARG A 131 74.04 -13.92 -3.96
CA ARG A 131 72.85 -13.06 -4.12
C ARG A 131 71.58 -13.86 -4.37
N LYS A 132 71.61 -14.81 -5.30
CA LYS A 132 70.48 -15.71 -5.57
C LYS A 132 70.01 -16.40 -4.29
N SER A 133 70.94 -16.94 -3.50
CA SER A 133 70.61 -17.63 -2.25
C SER A 133 69.90 -16.72 -1.26
N GLN A 134 70.34 -15.46 -1.15
CA GLN A 134 69.68 -14.44 -0.31
C GLN A 134 68.28 -14.08 -0.83
N LEU A 135 68.12 -13.88 -2.14
CA LEU A 135 66.80 -13.58 -2.74
C LEU A 135 65.81 -14.72 -2.49
N LEU A 136 66.24 -15.97 -2.68
CA LEU A 136 65.41 -17.15 -2.44
C LEU A 136 65.01 -17.28 -0.96
N GLN A 137 65.90 -16.93 -0.02
CA GLN A 137 65.55 -16.93 1.40
C GLN A 137 64.42 -15.94 1.71
N THR A 138 64.47 -14.73 1.15
CA THR A 138 63.41 -13.73 1.31
C THR A 138 62.09 -14.18 0.67
N VAL A 139 62.16 -14.75 -0.55
CA VAL A 139 61.00 -15.32 -1.26
C VAL A 139 60.33 -16.41 -0.43
N VAL A 140 61.10 -17.32 0.16
CA VAL A 140 60.57 -18.40 1.01
C VAL A 140 59.86 -17.84 2.24
N GLN A 141 60.43 -16.83 2.91
CA GLN A 141 59.81 -16.22 4.10
C GLN A 141 58.49 -15.50 3.75
N HIS A 142 58.49 -14.74 2.66
CA HIS A 142 57.28 -14.07 2.16
C HIS A 142 56.20 -15.09 1.78
N ASN A 143 56.58 -16.10 1.01
CA ASN A 143 55.68 -17.16 0.58
C ASN A 143 55.08 -17.94 1.74
N ALA A 144 55.84 -18.21 2.80
CA ALA A 144 55.32 -18.84 4.01
C ALA A 144 54.23 -17.99 4.68
N THR A 145 54.45 -16.66 4.75
CA THR A 145 53.47 -15.71 5.32
C THR A 145 52.22 -15.64 4.44
N ALA A 146 52.38 -15.54 3.12
CA ALA A 146 51.27 -15.52 2.17
C ALA A 146 50.48 -16.84 2.16
N THR A 147 51.17 -17.99 2.31
CA THR A 147 50.51 -19.31 2.42
C THR A 147 49.66 -19.36 3.69
N LYS A 148 50.18 -18.88 4.83
CA LYS A 148 49.41 -18.82 6.07
C LYS A 148 48.17 -17.92 5.93
N ALA A 149 48.31 -16.75 5.30
CA ALA A 149 47.19 -15.87 5.00
C ALA A 149 46.14 -16.54 4.11
N TRP A 150 46.56 -17.19 3.02
CA TRP A 150 45.66 -17.90 2.12
C TRP A 150 44.89 -19.04 2.83
N LEU A 151 45.57 -19.83 3.65
CA LEU A 151 44.93 -20.90 4.43
C LEU A 151 43.93 -20.35 5.43
N ARG A 152 44.24 -19.22 6.09
CA ARG A 152 43.30 -18.52 6.96
C ARG A 152 42.06 -18.07 6.20
N ASP A 153 42.23 -17.37 5.08
CA ASP A 153 41.11 -16.84 4.30
C ASP A 153 40.24 -17.98 3.71
N SER A 154 40.88 -19.10 3.33
CA SER A 154 40.15 -20.30 2.92
C SER A 154 39.38 -20.95 4.07
N SER A 155 39.88 -20.86 5.31
CA SER A 155 39.20 -21.36 6.51
C SER A 155 38.01 -20.47 6.85
N ASP A 156 38.15 -19.14 6.78
CA ASP A 156 37.05 -18.18 6.91
C ASP A 156 35.91 -18.51 5.95
N ALA A 157 36.20 -18.67 4.65
CA ALA A 157 35.18 -19.01 3.65
C ALA A 157 34.47 -20.35 3.92
N ARG A 158 35.17 -21.33 4.50
CA ARG A 158 34.57 -22.62 4.90
C ARG A 158 33.64 -22.46 6.08
N LEU A 159 34.04 -21.70 7.09
CA LEU A 159 33.21 -21.41 8.27
C LEU A 159 31.92 -20.70 7.86
N ASP A 160 32.02 -19.72 6.95
CA ASP A 160 30.87 -19.00 6.39
C ASP A 160 29.95 -19.97 5.63
N THR A 161 30.50 -20.82 4.77
CA THR A 161 29.72 -21.82 4.02
C THR A 161 28.98 -22.78 4.95
N MET A 162 29.65 -23.26 6.01
CA MET A 162 29.04 -24.17 6.99
C MET A 162 27.92 -23.46 7.77
N GLN A 163 28.10 -22.20 8.11
CA GLN A 163 27.06 -21.39 8.77
C GLN A 163 25.85 -21.20 7.83
N GLU A 164 26.08 -20.84 6.57
CA GLU A 164 25.02 -20.71 5.56
C GLU A 164 24.28 -22.04 5.33
N ASP A 165 25.00 -23.15 5.28
CA ASP A 165 24.40 -24.48 5.13
C ASP A 165 23.54 -24.87 6.33
N ALA A 166 23.94 -24.49 7.55
CA ALA A 166 23.13 -24.66 8.76
C ALA A 166 21.86 -23.80 8.72
N ILE A 167 21.98 -22.53 8.30
CA ILE A 167 20.83 -21.62 8.14
C ILE A 167 19.87 -22.15 7.08
N ALA A 168 20.37 -22.61 5.94
CA ALA A 168 19.55 -23.14 4.85
C ALA A 168 18.76 -24.40 5.26
N ARG A 169 19.28 -25.16 6.24
CA ARG A 169 18.68 -26.37 6.79
C ARG A 169 18.09 -26.18 8.19
N SER A 170 17.73 -24.94 8.54
CA SER A 170 17.20 -24.58 9.87
C SER A 170 15.96 -25.37 10.31
N ALA A 171 15.26 -26.03 9.39
CA ALA A 171 14.11 -26.87 9.68
C ALA A 171 14.47 -28.25 10.27
N ASP A 172 15.72 -28.71 10.11
CA ASP A 172 16.20 -29.99 10.67
C ASP A 172 17.34 -29.73 11.68
N PRO A 173 17.07 -29.86 13.00
CA PRO A 173 18.07 -29.65 14.04
C PRO A 173 19.32 -30.53 13.88
N LYS A 174 19.18 -31.75 13.33
CA LYS A 174 20.33 -32.65 13.14
C LYS A 174 21.28 -32.15 12.06
N GLU A 175 20.74 -31.58 10.99
CA GLU A 175 21.56 -30.98 9.94
C GLU A 175 22.23 -29.69 10.44
N VAL A 176 21.52 -28.85 11.23
CA VAL A 176 22.12 -27.68 11.88
C VAL A 176 23.33 -28.09 12.74
N ASP A 177 23.15 -29.06 13.64
CA ASP A 177 24.23 -29.51 14.52
C ASP A 177 25.40 -30.11 13.73
N LYS A 178 25.13 -30.87 12.66
CA LYS A 178 26.17 -31.42 11.77
C LYS A 178 27.07 -30.34 11.18
N TYR A 179 26.50 -29.27 10.62
CA TYR A 179 27.29 -28.18 10.05
C TYR A 179 27.99 -27.34 11.12
N LEU A 180 27.35 -27.18 12.29
CA LEU A 180 27.97 -26.55 13.44
C LEU A 180 29.22 -27.32 13.89
N TYR A 181 29.14 -28.64 14.04
CA TYR A 181 30.29 -29.48 14.38
C TYR A 181 31.40 -29.40 13.33
N ALA A 182 31.07 -29.37 12.05
CA ALA A 182 32.05 -29.20 10.98
C ALA A 182 32.82 -27.87 11.13
N GLY A 183 32.13 -26.77 11.47
CA GLY A 183 32.77 -25.48 11.72
C GLY A 183 33.65 -25.47 12.97
N LEU A 184 33.24 -26.19 14.02
CA LEU A 184 34.05 -26.33 15.24
C LEU A 184 35.36 -27.11 15.00
N GLU A 185 35.35 -28.10 14.10
CA GLU A 185 36.55 -28.81 13.68
C GLU A 185 37.48 -27.93 12.84
N GLU A 186 36.92 -27.16 11.90
CA GLU A 186 37.67 -26.19 11.09
C GLU A 186 38.35 -25.12 11.96
N LEU A 187 37.66 -24.60 12.99
CA LEU A 187 38.28 -23.71 13.99
C LEU A 187 39.44 -24.37 14.76
N GLY A 188 39.35 -25.68 15.01
CA GLY A 188 40.44 -26.46 15.61
C GLY A 188 41.68 -26.51 14.70
N GLN A 189 41.46 -26.73 13.40
CA GLN A 189 42.55 -26.70 12.40
C GLN A 189 43.17 -25.30 12.29
N ARG A 190 42.34 -24.26 12.29
CA ARG A 190 42.80 -22.87 12.28
C ARG A 190 43.60 -22.49 13.52
N ALA A 191 43.19 -22.97 14.70
CA ALA A 191 43.95 -22.76 15.93
C ALA A 191 45.37 -23.31 15.83
N ALA A 192 45.54 -24.51 15.27
CA ALA A 192 46.87 -25.11 15.07
C ALA A 192 47.71 -24.32 14.06
N LEU A 193 47.10 -23.82 12.98
CA LEU A 193 47.77 -22.97 11.98
C LEU A 193 48.22 -21.62 12.57
N GLU A 194 47.36 -21.00 13.36
CA GLU A 194 47.59 -19.67 13.90
C GLU A 194 48.39 -19.65 15.21
N GLY A 195 48.43 -20.79 15.92
CA GLY A 195 49.07 -20.91 17.22
C GLY A 195 48.21 -20.36 18.35
N TRP A 196 46.88 -20.47 18.24
CA TRP A 196 45.95 -20.05 19.29
C TRP A 196 46.11 -20.96 20.51
N ASP A 197 46.04 -20.36 21.69
CA ASP A 197 45.91 -21.11 22.94
C ASP A 197 44.48 -21.65 23.13
N ALA A 198 44.30 -22.46 24.17
CA ALA A 198 43.02 -23.10 24.47
C ALA A 198 41.90 -22.10 24.78
N ASP A 199 42.22 -20.97 25.40
CA ASP A 199 41.24 -19.95 25.78
C ASP A 199 40.75 -19.17 24.56
N ILE A 200 41.65 -18.80 23.65
CA ILE A 200 41.31 -18.18 22.37
C ILE A 200 40.44 -19.13 21.54
N LEU A 201 40.80 -20.40 21.44
CA LEU A 201 40.01 -21.38 20.70
C LEU A 201 38.62 -21.57 21.32
N ALA A 202 38.54 -21.69 22.65
CA ALA A 202 37.26 -21.82 23.35
C ALA A 202 36.34 -20.62 23.10
N ASN A 203 36.89 -19.39 23.18
CA ASN A 203 36.15 -18.17 22.90
C ASN A 203 35.68 -18.10 21.44
N LYS A 204 36.54 -18.45 20.47
CA LYS A 204 36.17 -18.49 19.04
C LYS A 204 35.08 -19.52 18.76
N LYS A 205 35.13 -20.70 19.39
CA LYS A 205 34.09 -21.72 19.28
C LYS A 205 32.76 -21.25 19.88
N ALA A 206 32.79 -20.65 21.07
CA ALA A 206 31.58 -20.12 21.71
C ALA A 206 30.93 -19.02 20.85
N GLN A 207 31.73 -18.13 20.30
CA GLN A 207 31.24 -17.08 19.38
C GLN A 207 30.60 -17.69 18.13
N TYR A 208 31.28 -18.63 17.47
CA TYR A 208 30.75 -19.28 16.25
C TYR A 208 29.44 -20.04 16.51
N ILE A 209 29.32 -20.72 17.66
CA ILE A 209 28.07 -21.36 18.07
C ILE A 209 26.96 -20.33 18.26
N SER A 210 27.26 -19.25 18.98
CA SER A 210 26.30 -18.18 19.24
C SER A 210 25.79 -17.57 17.94
N ASP A 211 26.70 -17.18 17.04
CA ASP A 211 26.37 -16.52 15.77
C ASP A 211 25.58 -17.43 14.83
N THR A 212 25.97 -18.71 14.75
CA THR A 212 25.26 -19.70 13.92
C THR A 212 23.85 -19.95 14.45
N ARG A 213 23.70 -20.19 15.76
CA ARG A 213 22.37 -20.44 16.36
C ARG A 213 21.47 -19.21 16.28
N GLN A 214 22.04 -18.01 16.45
CA GLN A 214 21.33 -16.75 16.23
C GLN A 214 20.78 -16.65 14.80
N ALA A 215 21.62 -16.90 13.80
CA ALA A 215 21.20 -16.82 12.40
C ALA A 215 20.14 -17.88 12.05
N VAL A 216 20.26 -19.09 12.60
CA VAL A 216 19.24 -20.15 12.48
C VAL A 216 17.91 -19.73 13.10
N ALA A 217 17.92 -19.17 14.31
CA ALA A 217 16.70 -18.68 14.96
C ALA A 217 16.02 -17.58 14.14
N MET A 218 16.78 -16.62 13.62
CA MET A 218 16.26 -15.56 12.74
C MET A 218 15.65 -16.12 11.46
N ARG A 219 16.23 -17.19 10.90
CA ARG A 219 15.67 -17.87 9.73
C ARG A 219 14.35 -18.57 10.03
N ILE A 220 14.25 -19.24 11.19
CA ILE A 220 13.02 -19.86 11.69
C ILE A 220 11.95 -18.77 11.88
N ALA A 221 12.32 -17.62 12.46
CA ALA A 221 11.42 -16.52 12.76
C ALA A 221 10.76 -15.86 11.55
N ILE A 222 11.27 -16.09 10.34
CA ILE A 222 10.61 -15.66 9.09
C ILE A 222 9.33 -16.47 8.87
N ALA A 223 9.31 -17.75 9.23
CA ALA A 223 8.18 -18.65 9.03
C ALA A 223 7.31 -18.79 10.28
N ASP A 224 7.94 -18.95 11.45
CA ASP A 224 7.27 -19.09 12.74
C ASP A 224 8.10 -18.41 13.85
N PRO A 225 7.75 -17.17 14.23
CA PRO A 225 8.40 -16.44 15.31
C PRO A 225 8.35 -17.16 16.66
N LEU A 226 7.27 -17.93 16.93
CA LEU A 226 7.12 -18.67 18.18
C LEU A 226 8.05 -19.89 18.22
N ALA A 227 8.18 -20.60 17.10
CA ALA A 227 9.16 -21.68 16.98
C ALA A 227 10.60 -21.17 17.11
N ALA A 228 10.88 -19.95 16.65
CA ALA A 228 12.18 -19.32 16.82
C ALA A 228 12.49 -19.01 18.29
N MET A 229 11.52 -18.50 19.04
CA MET A 229 11.66 -18.32 20.49
C MET A 229 11.93 -19.64 21.21
N ASP A 230 11.13 -20.68 20.95
CA ASP A 230 11.33 -22.00 21.55
C ASP A 230 12.71 -22.59 21.21
N TYR A 231 13.17 -22.42 19.95
CA TYR A 231 14.51 -22.81 19.55
C TYR A 231 15.60 -22.08 20.36
N LEU A 232 15.45 -20.77 20.58
CA LEU A 232 16.43 -19.99 21.35
C LEU A 232 16.44 -20.36 22.82
N GLU A 233 15.27 -20.57 23.42
CA GLU A 233 15.15 -20.96 24.82
C GLU A 233 15.87 -22.29 25.07
N LYS A 234 15.69 -23.27 24.16
CA LYS A 234 16.39 -24.56 24.20
C LYS A 234 17.90 -24.46 24.04
N HIS A 235 18.39 -23.38 23.43
CA HIS A 235 19.80 -23.16 23.14
C HIS A 235 20.40 -21.96 23.87
N ARG A 236 19.73 -21.45 24.90
CA ARG A 236 20.13 -20.21 25.59
C ARG A 236 21.55 -20.29 26.16
N GLU A 237 21.93 -21.45 26.71
CA GLU A 237 23.28 -21.69 27.25
C GLU A 237 24.38 -21.63 26.18
N ASN A 238 24.03 -21.78 24.91
CA ASN A 238 24.95 -21.71 23.77
C ASN A 238 25.05 -20.31 23.15
N LEU A 239 24.32 -19.32 23.67
CA LEU A 239 24.32 -17.95 23.19
C LEU A 239 25.13 -17.05 24.12
N THR A 240 25.88 -16.12 23.54
CA THR A 240 26.52 -15.05 24.31
C THR A 240 25.47 -14.09 24.88
N GLY A 241 25.75 -13.43 26.01
CA GLY A 241 24.83 -12.47 26.62
C GLY A 241 24.33 -11.38 25.65
N PRO A 242 25.21 -10.73 24.84
CA PRO A 242 24.79 -9.78 23.82
C PRO A 242 23.88 -10.40 22.74
N ALA A 243 24.15 -11.63 22.32
CA ALA A 243 23.32 -12.33 21.33
C ALA A 243 21.93 -12.63 21.90
N GLN A 244 21.82 -13.04 23.17
CA GLN A 244 20.52 -13.26 23.81
C GLN A 244 19.65 -12.00 23.78
N ALA A 245 20.17 -10.87 24.27
CA ALA A 245 19.44 -9.61 24.29
C ALA A 245 19.04 -9.13 22.89
N SER A 246 19.98 -9.16 21.93
CA SER A 246 19.71 -8.70 20.56
C SER A 246 18.62 -9.50 19.86
N ILE A 247 18.46 -10.79 20.19
CA ILE A 247 17.48 -11.65 19.53
C ILE A 247 16.12 -11.55 20.21
N GLU A 248 16.09 -11.51 21.55
CA GLU A 248 14.87 -11.25 22.32
C GLU A 248 14.21 -9.95 21.81
N ASP A 249 14.97 -8.86 21.69
CA ASP A 249 14.49 -7.58 21.15
C ASP A 249 13.98 -7.68 19.70
N ALA A 250 14.66 -8.47 18.85
CA ALA A 250 14.30 -8.61 17.45
C ALA A 250 13.09 -9.52 17.20
N LEU A 251 12.77 -10.41 18.14
CA LEU A 251 11.63 -11.33 18.05
C LEU A 251 10.39 -10.83 18.80
N ASP A 252 10.54 -9.99 19.82
CA ASP A 252 9.44 -9.54 20.70
C ASP A 252 8.20 -9.09 19.91
N GLU A 253 8.36 -8.12 19.02
CA GLU A 253 7.24 -7.59 18.21
C GLU A 253 6.64 -8.67 17.29
N ARG A 254 7.47 -9.50 16.66
CA ARG A 254 7.00 -10.54 15.74
C ARG A 254 6.19 -11.61 16.46
N VAL A 255 6.60 -11.94 17.68
CA VAL A 255 5.94 -12.90 18.56
C VAL A 255 4.61 -12.34 19.02
N LYS A 256 4.59 -11.09 19.49
CA LYS A 256 3.36 -10.41 19.92
C LYS A 256 2.32 -10.38 18.80
N VAL A 257 2.74 -10.06 17.57
CA VAL A 257 1.87 -10.07 16.39
C VAL A 257 1.34 -11.46 16.09
N GLU A 258 2.19 -12.49 16.08
CA GLU A 258 1.76 -13.86 15.77
C GLU A 258 0.84 -14.44 16.86
N LEU A 259 1.12 -14.19 18.14
CA LEU A 259 0.24 -14.55 19.25
C LEU A 259 -1.12 -13.86 19.13
N THR A 260 -1.12 -12.55 18.88
CA THR A 260 -2.35 -11.77 18.66
C THR A 260 -3.21 -12.40 17.57
N LYS A 261 -2.58 -12.80 16.45
CA LYS A 261 -3.28 -13.43 15.33
C LYS A 261 -3.88 -14.79 15.72
N ARG A 262 -3.09 -15.67 16.35
CA ARG A 262 -3.55 -17.02 16.76
C ARG A 262 -4.68 -16.94 17.79
N GLU A 263 -4.54 -16.09 18.80
CA GLU A 263 -5.56 -15.89 19.83
C GLU A 263 -6.82 -15.23 19.27
N SER A 264 -6.67 -14.22 18.41
CA SER A 264 -7.84 -13.58 17.76
C SER A 264 -8.64 -14.60 16.95
N ALA A 265 -7.95 -15.43 16.14
CA ALA A 265 -8.60 -16.44 15.32
C ALA A 265 -9.35 -17.47 16.17
N LYS A 266 -8.74 -17.92 17.27
CA LYS A 266 -9.39 -18.84 18.23
C LYS A 266 -10.64 -18.23 18.84
N ILE A 267 -10.59 -16.98 19.28
CA ILE A 267 -11.74 -16.29 19.88
C ILE A 267 -12.84 -16.05 18.85
N ILE A 268 -12.50 -15.67 17.61
CA ILE A 268 -13.48 -15.49 16.53
C ILE A 268 -14.19 -16.82 16.23
N ASP A 269 -13.46 -17.94 16.20
CA ASP A 269 -14.04 -19.27 16.01
C ASP A 269 -14.97 -19.69 17.16
N MET A 270 -14.59 -19.41 18.41
CA MET A 270 -15.45 -19.61 19.58
C MET A 270 -16.74 -18.79 19.49
N ILE A 271 -16.65 -17.54 19.03
CA ILE A 271 -17.83 -16.68 18.82
C ILE A 271 -18.72 -17.25 17.71
N ALA A 272 -18.14 -17.71 16.61
CA ALA A 272 -18.88 -18.25 15.48
C ALA A 272 -19.61 -19.56 15.83
N THR A 273 -18.99 -20.41 16.65
CA THR A 273 -19.55 -21.69 17.09
C THR A 273 -20.48 -21.55 18.30
N GLY A 274 -20.39 -20.44 19.05
CA GLY A 274 -21.08 -20.26 20.32
C GLY A 274 -20.53 -21.16 21.44
N GLU A 275 -19.33 -21.71 21.24
CA GLU A 275 -18.69 -22.62 22.19
C GLU A 275 -17.62 -21.91 23.03
N GLY A 276 -17.66 -22.12 24.35
CA GLY A 276 -16.62 -21.69 25.29
C GLY A 276 -16.81 -20.32 25.93
N ASP A 277 -15.89 -19.97 26.83
CA ASP A 277 -15.90 -18.74 27.61
C ASP A 277 -14.86 -17.75 27.06
N ILE A 278 -15.33 -16.72 26.35
CA ILE A 278 -14.50 -15.71 25.70
C ILE A 278 -13.76 -14.85 26.72
N GLU A 279 -14.39 -14.52 27.85
CA GLU A 279 -13.76 -13.73 28.90
C GLU A 279 -12.63 -14.52 29.55
N ALA A 280 -12.86 -15.80 29.85
CA ALA A 280 -11.82 -16.68 30.35
C ALA A 280 -10.65 -16.83 29.35
N GLN A 281 -10.94 -16.97 28.04
CA GLN A 281 -9.89 -17.07 27.02
C GLN A 281 -9.08 -15.75 26.91
N MET A 282 -9.74 -14.60 26.99
CA MET A 282 -9.06 -13.30 27.03
C MET A 282 -8.19 -13.12 28.27
N LEU A 283 -8.64 -13.56 29.43
CA LEU A 283 -7.87 -13.50 30.68
C LEU A 283 -6.70 -14.49 30.73
N ALA A 284 -6.78 -15.58 29.96
CA ALA A 284 -5.70 -16.57 29.85
C ALA A 284 -4.49 -16.06 29.03
N ILE A 285 -4.64 -14.96 28.28
CA ILE A 285 -3.52 -14.30 27.60
C ILE A 285 -2.70 -13.53 28.63
N GLU A 286 -1.53 -14.05 28.99
CA GLU A 286 -0.68 -13.50 30.05
C GLU A 286 -0.18 -12.07 29.74
N ASP A 287 0.37 -11.88 28.54
CA ASP A 287 0.91 -10.58 28.09
C ASP A 287 -0.23 -9.56 27.88
N GLU A 288 -0.13 -8.42 28.57
CA GLU A 288 -1.13 -7.36 28.54
C GLU A 288 -1.25 -6.68 27.17
N ASP A 289 -0.13 -6.45 26.48
CA ASP A 289 -0.12 -5.84 25.16
C ASP A 289 -0.78 -6.78 24.14
N VAL A 290 -0.44 -8.08 24.17
CA VAL A 290 -1.05 -9.10 23.30
C VAL A 290 -2.54 -9.21 23.58
N ARG A 291 -2.96 -9.19 24.85
CA ARG A 291 -4.38 -9.25 25.23
C ARG A 291 -5.15 -8.06 24.70
N ASP A 292 -4.62 -6.85 24.82
CA ASP A 292 -5.25 -5.63 24.32
C ASP A 292 -5.31 -5.57 22.78
N LEU A 293 -4.24 -5.98 22.10
CA LEU A 293 -4.21 -6.09 20.64
C LEU A 293 -5.21 -7.13 20.13
N THR A 294 -5.32 -8.27 20.82
CA THR A 294 -6.28 -9.33 20.50
C THR A 294 -7.71 -8.82 20.64
N ARG A 295 -8.04 -8.11 21.74
CA ARG A 295 -9.36 -7.50 21.92
C ARG A 295 -9.73 -6.55 20.78
N LYS A 296 -8.80 -5.69 20.37
CA LYS A 296 -8.98 -4.75 19.24
C LYS A 296 -9.22 -5.49 17.92
N SER A 297 -8.39 -6.51 17.64
CA SER A 297 -8.48 -7.34 16.43
C SER A 297 -9.81 -8.07 16.32
N VAL A 298 -10.25 -8.73 17.40
CA VAL A 298 -11.56 -9.41 17.49
C VAL A 298 -12.70 -8.41 17.25
N THR A 299 -12.72 -7.29 17.97
CA THR A 299 -13.77 -6.27 17.83
C THR A 299 -13.85 -5.74 16.40
N SER A 300 -12.70 -5.43 15.78
CA SER A 300 -12.64 -4.94 14.41
C SER A 300 -13.17 -5.98 13.40
N THR A 301 -12.86 -7.25 13.60
CA THR A 301 -13.32 -8.32 12.71
C THR A 301 -14.82 -8.53 12.84
N LEU A 302 -15.38 -8.52 14.05
CA LEU A 302 -16.82 -8.61 14.27
C LEU A 302 -17.57 -7.42 13.67
N GLN A 303 -17.04 -6.20 13.79
CA GLN A 303 -17.62 -5.02 13.15
C GLN A 303 -17.61 -5.13 11.63
N ALA A 304 -16.52 -5.63 11.04
CA ALA A 304 -16.42 -5.87 9.61
C ALA A 304 -17.43 -6.93 9.14
N GLN A 305 -17.59 -8.01 9.90
CA GLN A 305 -18.60 -9.05 9.62
C GLN A 305 -20.02 -8.51 9.72
N ALA A 306 -20.37 -7.80 10.79
CA ALA A 306 -21.69 -7.19 10.97
C ALA A 306 -22.01 -6.20 9.85
N THR A 307 -21.02 -5.41 9.42
CA THR A 307 -21.18 -4.49 8.28
C THR A 307 -21.41 -5.25 6.97
N ALA A 308 -20.66 -6.32 6.73
CA ALA A 308 -20.83 -7.16 5.54
C ALA A 308 -22.20 -7.86 5.51
N GLU A 309 -22.67 -8.37 6.65
CA GLU A 309 -24.01 -8.96 6.80
C GLU A 309 -25.11 -7.93 6.57
N LYS A 310 -24.96 -6.72 7.12
CA LYS A 310 -25.90 -5.62 6.89
C LYS A 310 -26.02 -5.29 5.39
N LEU A 311 -24.89 -5.10 4.71
CA LEU A 311 -24.87 -4.81 3.27
C LEU A 311 -25.47 -5.96 2.45
N LYS A 312 -25.23 -7.21 2.85
CA LYS A 312 -25.84 -8.38 2.21
C LYS A 312 -27.36 -8.37 2.37
N THR A 313 -27.85 -8.10 3.58
CA THR A 313 -29.28 -8.01 3.87
C THR A 313 -29.94 -6.88 3.07
N GLU A 314 -29.34 -5.69 3.04
CA GLU A 314 -29.81 -4.54 2.24
C GLU A 314 -29.87 -4.88 0.74
N ALA A 315 -28.87 -5.58 0.21
CA ALA A 315 -28.86 -6.02 -1.18
C ALA A 315 -29.99 -7.03 -1.49
N LEU A 316 -30.25 -7.98 -0.59
CA LEU A 316 -31.34 -8.94 -0.72
C LEU A 316 -32.72 -8.26 -0.60
N GLN A 317 -32.86 -7.30 0.31
CA GLN A 317 -34.07 -6.49 0.44
C GLN A 317 -34.37 -5.73 -0.86
N LYS A 318 -33.35 -5.10 -1.46
CA LYS A 318 -33.47 -4.45 -2.79
C LYS A 318 -33.82 -5.44 -3.90
N GLN A 319 -33.32 -6.67 -3.84
CA GLN A 319 -33.69 -7.72 -4.80
C GLN A 319 -35.15 -8.15 -4.65
N ALA A 320 -35.64 -8.27 -3.41
CA ALA A 320 -37.03 -8.60 -3.14
C ALA A 320 -37.97 -7.49 -3.64
N TYR A 321 -37.57 -6.23 -3.42
CA TYR A 321 -38.27 -5.07 -3.96
C TYR A 321 -38.42 -5.15 -5.49
N ASP A 322 -37.31 -5.34 -6.22
CA ASP A 322 -37.31 -5.43 -7.68
C ASP A 322 -38.17 -6.60 -8.20
N ALA A 323 -38.11 -7.75 -7.50
CA ALA A 323 -38.95 -8.89 -7.81
C ALA A 323 -40.44 -8.55 -7.71
N MET A 324 -40.85 -7.79 -6.69
CA MET A 324 -42.25 -7.43 -6.49
C MET A 324 -42.71 -6.33 -7.44
N VAL A 325 -42.05 -5.17 -7.39
CA VAL A 325 -42.54 -3.93 -8.00
C VAL A 325 -42.26 -3.92 -9.50
N THR A 326 -41.05 -4.33 -9.90
CA THR A 326 -40.67 -4.33 -11.32
C THR A 326 -41.18 -5.56 -12.05
N LYS A 327 -41.10 -6.74 -11.42
CA LYS A 327 -41.40 -8.03 -12.07
C LYS A 327 -42.76 -8.62 -11.72
N GLY A 328 -43.50 -8.02 -10.78
CA GLY A 328 -44.85 -8.47 -10.42
C GLY A 328 -44.87 -9.85 -9.72
N ILE A 329 -43.78 -10.23 -9.04
CA ILE A 329 -43.70 -11.51 -8.34
C ILE A 329 -44.38 -11.37 -6.97
N SER A 330 -45.29 -12.28 -6.67
CA SER A 330 -45.97 -12.32 -5.37
C SER A 330 -44.96 -12.56 -4.22
N PRO A 331 -45.10 -11.86 -3.08
CA PRO A 331 -44.25 -12.10 -1.90
C PRO A 331 -44.28 -13.56 -1.42
N PHE A 332 -45.38 -14.27 -1.62
CA PHE A 332 -45.51 -15.70 -1.27
C PHE A 332 -44.63 -16.63 -2.14
N ALA A 333 -44.20 -16.15 -3.30
CA ALA A 333 -43.33 -16.89 -4.22
C ALA A 333 -41.84 -16.53 -4.05
N PHE A 334 -41.49 -15.69 -3.07
CA PHE A 334 -40.10 -15.33 -2.83
C PHE A 334 -39.27 -16.54 -2.36
N PRO A 335 -38.02 -16.69 -2.84
CA PRO A 335 -37.08 -17.65 -2.27
C PRO A 335 -36.87 -17.44 -0.77
N PRO A 336 -36.54 -18.50 -0.01
CA PRO A 336 -36.32 -18.41 1.44
C PRO A 336 -35.31 -17.33 1.85
N GLU A 337 -34.29 -17.08 1.05
CA GLU A 337 -33.26 -16.08 1.33
C GLU A 337 -33.82 -14.66 1.32
N LEU A 338 -34.75 -14.35 0.40
CA LEU A 338 -35.42 -13.05 0.34
C LEU A 338 -36.42 -12.89 1.47
N GLN A 339 -37.18 -13.94 1.78
CA GLN A 339 -38.11 -13.93 2.93
C GLN A 339 -37.36 -13.68 4.24
N SER A 340 -36.21 -14.35 4.42
CA SER A 340 -35.38 -14.18 5.60
C SER A 340 -34.77 -12.78 5.70
N ALA A 341 -34.32 -12.20 4.58
CA ALA A 341 -33.73 -10.86 4.57
C ALA A 341 -34.76 -9.74 4.83
N LEU A 342 -36.00 -9.95 4.41
CA LEU A 342 -37.11 -9.03 4.69
C LEU A 342 -37.59 -9.09 6.15
N GLY A 343 -37.48 -10.27 6.78
CA GLY A 343 -38.04 -10.50 8.11
C GLY A 343 -39.57 -10.41 8.14
N ILE A 344 -40.15 -10.51 9.34
CA ILE A 344 -41.61 -10.54 9.53
C ILE A 344 -42.25 -9.22 9.10
N ASP A 345 -41.68 -8.09 9.52
CA ASP A 345 -42.24 -6.77 9.24
C ASP A 345 -42.13 -6.42 7.74
N GLY A 346 -40.99 -6.71 7.11
CA GLY A 346 -40.82 -6.51 5.67
C GLY A 346 -41.79 -7.37 4.86
N MET A 347 -41.96 -8.66 5.21
CA MET A 347 -42.95 -9.52 4.55
C MET A 347 -44.38 -9.01 4.73
N LYS A 348 -44.73 -8.48 5.91
CA LYS A 348 -46.06 -7.90 6.16
C LYS A 348 -46.31 -6.66 5.29
N SER A 349 -45.33 -5.76 5.18
CA SER A 349 -45.44 -4.58 4.32
C SER A 349 -45.64 -4.96 2.85
N PHE A 350 -44.91 -5.96 2.37
CA PHE A 350 -45.06 -6.50 1.02
C PHE A 350 -46.42 -7.18 0.81
N MET A 351 -46.92 -7.95 1.76
CA MET A 351 -48.25 -8.56 1.64
C MET A 351 -49.33 -7.50 1.58
N SER A 352 -49.28 -6.48 2.43
CA SER A 352 -50.21 -5.36 2.42
C SER A 352 -50.25 -4.68 1.04
N PHE A 353 -49.08 -4.34 0.49
CA PHE A 353 -48.96 -3.73 -0.83
C PHE A 353 -49.51 -4.66 -1.94
N TRP A 354 -49.22 -5.97 -1.87
CA TRP A 354 -49.74 -6.93 -2.84
C TRP A 354 -51.26 -7.05 -2.80
N GLU A 355 -51.85 -7.07 -1.60
CA GLU A 355 -53.30 -7.22 -1.42
C GLU A 355 -54.07 -6.00 -1.92
N THR A 356 -53.61 -4.78 -1.63
CA THR A 356 -54.20 -3.56 -2.18
C THR A 356 -54.17 -3.60 -3.71
N HIS A 357 -53.04 -3.99 -4.30
CA HIS A 357 -52.91 -4.14 -5.75
C HIS A 357 -53.78 -5.23 -6.35
N ALA A 358 -53.85 -6.41 -5.73
CA ALA A 358 -54.64 -7.53 -6.21
C ALA A 358 -56.15 -7.26 -6.09
N ALA A 359 -56.58 -6.43 -5.14
CA ALA A 359 -57.97 -6.00 -4.97
C ALA A 359 -58.43 -4.99 -6.04
N GLY A 360 -57.53 -4.49 -6.89
CA GLY A 360 -57.83 -3.44 -7.87
C GLY A 360 -57.92 -2.04 -7.25
N GLU A 361 -57.57 -1.90 -5.97
CA GLU A 361 -57.38 -0.61 -5.32
C GLU A 361 -55.96 -0.14 -5.64
N THR A 362 -55.82 0.92 -6.43
CA THR A 362 -54.51 1.57 -6.59
C THR A 362 -54.17 2.27 -5.28
N PRO A 363 -53.08 1.91 -4.57
CA PRO A 363 -52.57 2.72 -3.47
C PRO A 363 -52.37 4.13 -3.99
N THR A 364 -52.98 5.09 -3.29
CA THR A 364 -52.83 6.50 -3.61
C THR A 364 -51.45 6.94 -3.14
N ASP A 365 -50.72 7.65 -4.00
CA ASP A 365 -49.49 8.32 -3.61
C ASP A 365 -49.76 9.22 -2.41
N ASP A 366 -49.04 9.04 -1.30
CA ASP A 366 -48.98 10.05 -0.25
C ASP A 366 -48.23 11.26 -0.83
N PRO A 367 -48.92 12.40 -1.04
CA PRO A 367 -48.32 13.51 -1.76
C PRO A 367 -47.08 14.06 -1.06
N GLN A 368 -47.05 14.03 0.27
CA GLN A 368 -45.95 14.55 1.07
C GLN A 368 -44.73 13.64 0.96
N VAL A 369 -44.91 12.33 1.05
CA VAL A 369 -43.82 11.35 0.92
C VAL A 369 -43.19 11.42 -0.48
N VAL A 370 -44.01 11.48 -1.53
CA VAL A 370 -43.53 11.60 -2.91
C VAL A 370 -42.80 12.92 -3.14
N TYR A 371 -43.33 14.02 -2.62
CA TYR A 371 -42.68 15.32 -2.69
C TYR A 371 -41.31 15.30 -1.98
N ASP A 372 -41.24 14.78 -0.76
CA ASP A 372 -40.01 14.71 0.04
C ASP A 372 -38.96 13.84 -0.65
N MET A 373 -39.36 12.71 -1.26
CA MET A 373 -38.49 11.85 -2.07
C MET A 373 -37.93 12.58 -3.30
N ARG A 374 -38.76 13.31 -4.05
CA ARG A 374 -38.33 14.07 -5.24
C ARG A 374 -37.41 15.23 -4.87
N ILE A 375 -37.69 15.92 -3.76
CA ILE A 375 -36.81 16.94 -3.20
C ILE A 375 -35.47 16.33 -2.77
N ALA A 376 -35.49 15.21 -2.06
CA ALA A 376 -34.28 14.52 -1.63
C ALA A 376 -33.43 14.13 -2.85
N ALA A 377 -34.03 13.55 -3.90
CA ALA A 377 -33.33 13.23 -5.14
C ALA A 377 -32.65 14.45 -5.78
N ALA A 378 -33.30 15.61 -5.77
CA ALA A 378 -32.78 16.83 -6.36
C ALA A 378 -31.73 17.56 -5.49
N THR A 379 -31.82 17.46 -4.16
CA THR A 379 -31.05 18.27 -3.21
C THR A 379 -29.95 17.50 -2.47
N ASP A 380 -30.17 16.22 -2.18
CA ASP A 380 -29.20 15.27 -1.65
C ASP A 380 -29.31 13.92 -2.40
N PRO A 381 -28.81 13.85 -3.65
CA PRO A 381 -28.93 12.64 -4.46
C PRO A 381 -28.30 11.41 -3.80
N LYS A 382 -27.21 11.60 -3.02
CA LYS A 382 -26.54 10.50 -2.32
C LYS A 382 -27.36 9.99 -1.14
N GLY A 383 -27.93 10.90 -0.36
CA GLY A 383 -28.87 10.54 0.70
C GLY A 383 -30.08 9.80 0.13
N PHE A 384 -30.71 10.33 -0.92
CA PHE A 384 -31.84 9.70 -1.60
C PHE A 384 -31.51 8.30 -2.13
N ALA A 385 -30.34 8.11 -2.78
CA ALA A 385 -29.92 6.80 -3.27
C ALA A 385 -29.68 5.76 -2.16
N ALA A 386 -29.50 6.20 -0.92
CA ALA A 386 -29.35 5.35 0.26
C ALA A 386 -30.68 5.07 0.99
N VAL A 387 -31.78 5.72 0.59
CA VAL A 387 -33.11 5.49 1.20
C VAL A 387 -33.60 4.09 0.84
N ASN A 388 -34.06 3.34 1.84
CA ASN A 388 -34.70 2.05 1.64
C ASN A 388 -36.16 2.26 1.20
N LEU A 389 -36.45 2.08 -0.08
CA LEU A 389 -37.82 2.25 -0.62
C LEU A 389 -38.83 1.28 -0.01
N LEU A 390 -38.38 0.19 0.64
CA LEU A 390 -39.27 -0.73 1.37
C LEU A 390 -40.02 -0.06 2.51
N ASP A 391 -39.38 0.92 3.14
CA ASP A 391 -39.96 1.63 4.28
C ASP A 391 -41.17 2.48 3.86
N HIS A 392 -41.30 2.73 2.55
CA HIS A 392 -42.35 3.56 1.94
C HIS A 392 -43.20 2.81 0.90
N ILE A 393 -43.13 1.46 0.89
CA ILE A 393 -43.82 0.66 -0.13
C ILE A 393 -45.35 0.82 -0.11
N ASN A 394 -45.92 1.16 1.05
CA ASN A 394 -47.36 1.39 1.19
C ASN A 394 -47.78 2.87 1.06
N ASP A 395 -46.81 3.79 0.91
CA ASP A 395 -47.06 5.23 0.82
C ASP A 395 -47.08 5.72 -0.64
N MET A 396 -46.84 4.84 -1.60
CA MET A 396 -46.66 5.18 -3.01
C MET A 396 -47.32 4.14 -3.91
N SER A 397 -47.84 4.60 -5.04
CA SER A 397 -48.32 3.75 -6.12
C SER A 397 -47.16 2.97 -6.78
N PRO A 398 -47.41 1.86 -7.50
CA PRO A 398 -46.38 1.10 -8.19
C PRO A 398 -45.62 1.92 -9.21
N GLN A 399 -46.32 2.84 -9.87
CA GLN A 399 -45.73 3.69 -10.88
C GLN A 399 -44.72 4.63 -10.24
N THR A 400 -45.10 5.27 -9.14
CA THR A 400 -44.23 6.19 -8.39
C THR A 400 -43.08 5.43 -7.72
N LEU A 401 -43.33 4.25 -7.14
CA LEU A 401 -42.27 3.38 -6.61
C LEU A 401 -41.26 2.96 -7.68
N LYS A 402 -41.74 2.61 -8.87
CA LYS A 402 -40.88 2.30 -10.01
C LYS A 402 -40.07 3.52 -10.44
N GLU A 403 -40.70 4.69 -10.55
CA GLU A 403 -40.04 5.96 -10.84
C GLU A 403 -38.91 6.24 -9.84
N MET A 404 -39.17 6.13 -8.53
CA MET A 404 -38.15 6.37 -7.49
C MET A 404 -37.00 5.36 -7.59
N SER A 405 -37.29 4.10 -7.85
CA SER A 405 -36.29 3.06 -8.01
C SER A 405 -35.39 3.28 -9.22
N GLU A 406 -35.99 3.62 -10.37
CA GLU A 406 -35.25 3.97 -11.59
C GLU A 406 -34.38 5.21 -11.35
N LYS A 407 -34.92 6.22 -10.66
CA LYS A 407 -34.17 7.42 -10.28
C LYS A 407 -32.97 7.11 -9.37
N GLN A 408 -33.13 6.22 -8.38
CA GLN A 408 -32.00 5.76 -7.55
C GLN A 408 -30.93 5.05 -8.39
N ALA A 409 -31.34 4.21 -9.35
CA ALA A 409 -30.42 3.52 -10.25
C ALA A 409 -29.62 4.50 -11.14
N ASP A 410 -30.29 5.51 -11.69
CA ASP A 410 -29.66 6.57 -12.49
C ASP A 410 -28.65 7.38 -11.68
N ILE A 411 -29.00 7.75 -10.44
CA ILE A 411 -28.09 8.49 -9.55
C ILE A 411 -26.86 7.66 -9.20
N VAL A 412 -27.04 6.36 -8.93
CA VAL A 412 -25.91 5.44 -8.68
C VAL A 412 -25.02 5.33 -9.93
N ALA A 413 -25.61 5.17 -11.11
CA ALA A 413 -24.88 5.12 -12.38
C ALA A 413 -24.13 6.45 -12.67
N ALA A 414 -24.69 7.58 -12.24
CA ALA A 414 -24.10 8.90 -12.37
C ALA A 414 -23.15 9.30 -11.21
N ASN A 415 -22.66 8.33 -10.42
CA ASN A 415 -21.75 8.55 -9.28
C ASN A 415 -22.31 9.49 -8.20
N GLY A 416 -23.60 9.35 -7.87
CA GLY A 416 -24.27 10.10 -6.82
C GLY A 416 -24.66 11.52 -7.23
N LYS A 417 -24.92 11.75 -8.52
CA LYS A 417 -25.41 13.03 -9.05
C LYS A 417 -26.76 12.82 -9.71
N ASP A 418 -27.70 13.73 -9.45
CA ASP A 418 -28.92 13.82 -10.24
C ASP A 418 -28.70 14.82 -11.40
N PRO A 419 -28.68 14.38 -12.67
CA PRO A 419 -28.53 15.29 -13.81
C PRO A 419 -29.69 16.28 -13.95
N ASP A 420 -30.87 15.96 -13.43
CA ASP A 420 -32.08 16.80 -13.53
C ASP A 420 -32.28 17.69 -12.29
N GLY A 421 -31.57 17.41 -11.19
CA GLY A 421 -31.85 17.96 -9.87
C GLY A 421 -31.77 19.48 -9.80
N ALA A 422 -30.87 20.12 -10.56
CA ALA A 422 -30.75 21.57 -10.58
C ALA A 422 -31.99 22.26 -11.15
N VAL A 423 -32.58 21.69 -12.22
CA VAL A 423 -33.79 22.26 -12.84
C VAL A 423 -34.99 22.00 -11.95
N VAL A 424 -35.14 20.79 -11.40
CA VAL A 424 -36.23 20.47 -10.47
C VAL A 424 -36.20 21.38 -9.23
N LYS A 425 -35.01 21.57 -8.64
CA LYS A 425 -34.83 22.49 -7.51
C LYS A 425 -35.19 23.93 -7.87
N SER A 426 -34.77 24.41 -9.04
CA SER A 426 -35.12 25.76 -9.53
C SER A 426 -36.63 25.90 -9.71
N ALA A 427 -37.25 24.92 -10.35
CA ALA A 427 -38.68 24.92 -10.63
C ALA A 427 -39.53 24.92 -9.36
N PHE A 428 -39.15 24.12 -8.37
CA PHE A 428 -39.83 24.10 -7.08
C PHE A 428 -39.69 25.41 -6.31
N SER A 429 -38.56 26.10 -6.45
CA SER A 429 -38.38 27.46 -5.90
C SER A 429 -39.27 28.48 -6.60
N ILE A 430 -39.30 28.47 -7.95
CA ILE A 430 -40.16 29.36 -8.75
C ILE A 430 -41.65 29.14 -8.39
N ALA A 431 -42.05 27.89 -8.26
CA ALA A 431 -43.40 27.51 -7.83
C ALA A 431 -43.72 28.00 -6.41
N GLY A 432 -42.78 27.86 -5.47
CA GLY A 432 -42.95 28.32 -4.09
C GLY A 432 -43.28 29.81 -4.02
N ASP A 433 -42.54 30.65 -4.75
CA ASP A 433 -42.77 32.10 -4.80
C ASP A 433 -44.17 32.45 -5.35
N GLN A 434 -44.63 31.74 -6.39
CA GLN A 434 -45.94 31.97 -7.00
C GLN A 434 -47.09 31.47 -6.12
N LEU A 435 -46.93 30.31 -5.48
CA LEU A 435 -47.88 29.77 -4.51
C LEU A 435 -48.04 30.71 -3.31
N GLU A 436 -46.94 31.27 -2.80
CA GLU A 436 -46.98 32.25 -1.72
C GLU A 436 -47.72 33.53 -2.13
N ALA A 437 -47.49 34.02 -3.35
CA ALA A 437 -48.14 35.22 -3.89
C ALA A 437 -49.67 35.09 -3.97
N ILE A 438 -50.21 33.86 -4.13
CA ILE A 438 -51.65 33.58 -4.16
C ILE A 438 -52.19 33.06 -2.81
N GLY A 439 -51.37 33.04 -1.75
CA GLY A 439 -51.78 32.67 -0.39
C GLY A 439 -51.72 31.17 -0.05
N ILE A 440 -51.17 30.34 -0.94
CA ILE A 440 -50.88 28.92 -0.67
C ILE A 440 -49.50 28.83 0.01
N THR A 441 -49.46 29.18 1.30
CA THR A 441 -48.25 29.14 2.12
C THR A 441 -48.50 28.56 3.51
N THR A 442 -47.50 27.86 4.05
CA THR A 442 -47.50 27.36 5.44
C THR A 442 -47.10 28.44 6.45
N VAL A 443 -46.57 29.58 5.99
CA VAL A 443 -46.16 30.70 6.85
C VAL A 443 -47.35 31.22 7.65
N GLY A 444 -47.18 31.32 8.97
CA GLY A 444 -48.23 31.80 9.88
C GLY A 444 -49.34 30.80 10.22
N LYS A 445 -49.35 29.59 9.64
CA LYS A 445 -50.35 28.53 9.90
C LYS A 445 -49.85 27.52 10.94
N LYS A 446 -50.76 26.89 11.69
CA LYS A 446 -50.43 25.89 12.74
C LYS A 446 -51.43 24.72 12.71
N GLY A 447 -51.01 23.57 13.26
CA GLY A 447 -51.86 22.38 13.38
C GLY A 447 -52.41 21.90 12.04
N GLY A 448 -53.64 21.39 12.03
CA GLY A 448 -54.27 20.83 10.83
C GLY A 448 -54.38 21.79 9.64
N ASP A 449 -54.44 23.11 9.86
CA ASP A 449 -54.44 24.08 8.76
C ASP A 449 -53.08 24.21 8.07
N ARG A 450 -51.99 23.99 8.82
CA ARG A 450 -50.65 23.91 8.25
C ARG A 450 -50.48 22.62 7.45
N GLU A 451 -50.95 21.49 7.99
CA GLU A 451 -50.88 20.18 7.33
C GLU A 451 -51.67 20.18 6.01
N LYS A 452 -52.89 20.70 6.01
CA LYS A 452 -53.70 20.83 4.77
C LYS A 452 -53.00 21.64 3.69
N VAL A 453 -52.34 22.74 4.07
CA VAL A 453 -51.67 23.61 3.10
C VAL A 453 -50.33 23.01 2.66
N ALA A 454 -49.63 22.29 3.54
CA ALA A 454 -48.47 21.51 3.15
C ALA A 454 -48.85 20.43 2.13
N GLY A 455 -49.95 19.70 2.34
CA GLY A 455 -50.51 18.76 1.36
C GLY A 455 -50.79 19.41 0.02
N ARG A 456 -51.47 20.56 -0.02
CA ARG A 456 -51.72 21.30 -1.27
C ARG A 456 -50.44 21.74 -1.98
N ILE A 457 -49.41 22.13 -1.22
CA ILE A 457 -48.10 22.47 -1.81
C ILE A 457 -47.46 21.20 -2.39
N ALA A 458 -47.50 20.08 -1.68
CA ALA A 458 -46.98 18.80 -2.16
C ALA A 458 -47.69 18.34 -3.45
N ASP A 459 -49.03 18.44 -3.49
CA ASP A 459 -49.85 18.15 -4.69
C ASP A 459 -49.42 19.02 -5.87
N PHE A 460 -49.26 20.33 -5.65
CA PHE A 460 -48.80 21.26 -6.69
C PHE A 460 -47.42 20.89 -7.21
N GLN A 461 -46.46 20.66 -6.30
CA GLN A 461 -45.07 20.38 -6.66
C GLN A 461 -44.95 19.03 -7.37
N ASN A 462 -45.77 18.04 -6.99
CA ASN A 462 -45.85 16.76 -7.68
C ASN A 462 -46.44 16.89 -9.09
N ALA A 463 -47.49 17.70 -9.27
CA ALA A 463 -48.05 18.00 -10.59
C ALA A 463 -47.02 18.73 -11.48
N LEU A 464 -46.33 19.73 -10.94
CA LEU A 464 -45.27 20.44 -11.65
C LEU A 464 -44.12 19.50 -12.04
N TYR A 465 -43.72 18.59 -11.15
CA TYR A 465 -42.70 17.60 -11.47
C TYR A 465 -43.12 16.73 -12.66
N ALA A 466 -44.37 16.27 -12.68
CA ALA A 466 -44.91 15.47 -13.78
C ALA A 466 -44.87 16.26 -15.12
N GLU A 467 -45.26 17.54 -15.12
CA GLU A 467 -45.17 18.42 -16.30
C GLU A 467 -43.73 18.59 -16.79
N ILE A 468 -42.77 18.78 -15.88
CA ILE A 468 -41.35 18.90 -16.23
C ILE A 468 -40.84 17.61 -16.87
N MET A 469 -41.18 16.45 -16.32
CA MET A 469 -40.78 15.16 -16.86
C MET A 469 -41.47 14.85 -18.20
N GLY A 470 -42.75 15.20 -18.35
CA GLY A 470 -43.48 15.12 -19.62
C GLY A 470 -42.83 15.99 -20.68
N PHE A 471 -42.53 17.25 -20.36
CA PHE A 471 -41.82 18.17 -21.26
C PHE A 471 -40.47 17.60 -21.71
N LYS A 472 -39.70 17.02 -20.78
CA LYS A 472 -38.42 16.37 -21.09
C LYS A 472 -38.61 15.18 -22.02
N ALA A 473 -39.62 14.35 -21.80
CA ALA A 473 -39.91 13.20 -22.64
C ALA A 473 -40.28 13.61 -24.08
N GLU A 474 -41.05 14.68 -24.23
CA GLU A 474 -41.49 15.18 -25.54
C GLU A 474 -40.39 15.95 -26.30
N ASN A 475 -39.62 16.77 -25.59
CA ASN A 475 -38.68 17.72 -26.21
C ASN A 475 -37.23 17.26 -26.16
N GLY A 476 -36.92 16.16 -25.45
CA GLY A 476 -35.57 15.65 -25.25
C GLY A 476 -34.66 16.55 -24.41
N LYS A 477 -35.20 17.61 -23.79
CA LYS A 477 -34.49 18.58 -22.96
C LYS A 477 -35.38 19.05 -21.80
N LEU A 478 -34.75 19.46 -20.70
CA LEU A 478 -35.46 20.05 -19.56
C LEU A 478 -35.99 21.46 -19.90
N PRO A 479 -37.08 21.92 -19.26
CA PRO A 479 -37.61 23.26 -19.46
C PRO A 479 -36.67 24.33 -18.91
N THR A 480 -36.68 25.50 -19.55
CA THR A 480 -36.07 26.73 -19.07
C THR A 480 -36.89 27.37 -17.95
N ASP A 481 -36.34 28.35 -17.23
CA ASP A 481 -37.09 29.08 -16.20
C ASP A 481 -38.35 29.76 -16.76
N ALA A 482 -38.33 30.22 -18.01
CA ALA A 482 -39.48 30.84 -18.66
C ALA A 482 -40.59 29.82 -18.96
N GLU A 483 -40.21 28.66 -19.49
CA GLU A 483 -41.13 27.54 -19.74
C GLU A 483 -41.69 26.99 -18.41
N THR A 484 -40.84 26.90 -17.38
CA THR A 484 -41.26 26.49 -16.02
C THR A 484 -42.28 27.47 -15.43
N ARG A 485 -42.08 28.78 -15.55
CA ARG A 485 -43.08 29.77 -15.12
C ARG A 485 -44.40 29.63 -15.87
N ALA A 486 -44.36 29.25 -17.15
CA ALA A 486 -45.57 28.99 -17.93
C ALA A 486 -46.31 27.75 -17.41
N MET A 487 -45.61 26.65 -17.12
CA MET A 487 -46.17 25.45 -16.49
C MET A 487 -46.80 25.75 -15.13
N VAL A 488 -46.10 26.49 -14.27
CA VAL A 488 -46.62 26.90 -12.95
C VAL A 488 -47.88 27.75 -13.10
N SER A 489 -47.87 28.70 -14.05
CA SER A 489 -49.04 29.55 -14.32
C SER A 489 -50.24 28.75 -14.85
N GLU A 490 -50.00 27.74 -15.68
CA GLU A 490 -51.05 26.85 -16.17
C GLU A 490 -51.66 26.02 -15.03
N LEU A 491 -50.83 25.41 -14.19
CA LEU A 491 -51.29 24.64 -13.03
C LEU A 491 -52.08 25.49 -12.03
N LEU A 492 -51.79 26.79 -11.94
CA LEU A 492 -52.51 27.78 -11.12
C LEU A 492 -53.72 28.42 -11.81
N LEU A 493 -54.16 27.92 -12.96
CA LEU A 493 -55.41 28.39 -13.56
C LEU A 493 -56.59 28.03 -12.65
N PRO A 494 -57.47 29.00 -12.32
CA PRO A 494 -58.66 28.72 -11.54
C PRO A 494 -59.64 27.86 -12.36
N VAL A 495 -60.18 26.83 -11.72
CA VAL A 495 -61.13 25.88 -12.32
C VAL A 495 -62.32 25.66 -11.40
N VAL A 496 -63.46 25.31 -12.01
CA VAL A 496 -64.65 24.88 -11.27
C VAL A 496 -64.83 23.38 -11.48
N ILE A 497 -64.69 22.63 -10.39
CA ILE A 497 -64.91 21.18 -10.38
C ILE A 497 -66.39 20.92 -10.12
N LYS A 498 -67.10 20.34 -11.11
CA LYS A 498 -68.51 19.93 -10.96
C LYS A 498 -68.58 18.45 -10.64
N ARG A 499 -68.97 18.13 -9.40
CA ARG A 499 -69.17 16.74 -8.95
C ARG A 499 -70.64 16.35 -8.98
N PRO A 500 -70.98 15.11 -9.37
CA PRO A 500 -72.32 14.57 -9.19
C PRO A 500 -72.64 14.55 -7.69
N SER A 501 -73.80 15.06 -7.32
CA SER A 501 -74.34 14.99 -5.96
C SER A 501 -74.67 13.55 -5.58
N ASP A 502 -74.44 13.22 -4.31
CA ASP A 502 -74.61 11.87 -3.77
C ASP A 502 -76.08 11.42 -3.85
N LYS A 503 -76.31 10.18 -4.27
CA LYS A 503 -77.58 9.66 -4.84
C LYS A 503 -78.79 9.60 -3.89
N THR A 504 -78.70 10.10 -2.66
CA THR A 504 -79.75 9.93 -1.63
C THR A 504 -80.62 11.15 -1.37
N LEU A 505 -80.19 12.37 -1.74
CA LEU A 505 -80.98 13.61 -1.56
C LEU A 505 -81.56 14.19 -2.86
N ASP A 506 -81.04 13.77 -4.01
CA ASP A 506 -81.32 14.38 -5.31
C ASP A 506 -82.62 13.94 -6.00
N GLN A 507 -83.25 12.85 -5.55
CA GLN A 507 -84.55 12.43 -6.10
C GLN A 507 -85.71 13.36 -5.69
N TRP A 508 -85.51 14.28 -4.74
CA TRP A 508 -86.59 15.12 -4.20
C TRP A 508 -86.53 16.61 -4.57
N PHE A 509 -85.37 17.18 -4.92
CA PHE A 509 -85.22 18.63 -5.10
C PHE A 509 -84.70 19.10 -6.47
N GLY A 510 -84.57 18.20 -7.45
CA GLY A 510 -84.03 18.54 -8.78
C GLY A 510 -82.51 18.59 -8.76
N GLY A 511 -81.88 17.64 -9.46
CA GLY A 511 -80.45 17.37 -9.38
C GLY A 511 -79.58 18.60 -9.68
N GLY A 512 -78.63 18.87 -8.80
CA GLY A 512 -77.71 20.00 -8.91
C GLY A 512 -76.28 19.58 -8.59
N PHE A 513 -75.35 19.85 -9.51
CA PHE A 513 -73.92 19.62 -9.30
C PHE A 513 -73.39 20.42 -8.10
N ARG A 514 -72.55 19.80 -7.25
CA ARG A 514 -71.73 20.57 -6.30
C ARG A 514 -70.60 21.24 -7.09
N ARG A 515 -70.51 22.57 -6.97
CA ARG A 515 -69.43 23.38 -7.52
C ARG A 515 -68.38 23.60 -6.43
N THR A 516 -67.14 23.26 -6.73
CA THR A 516 -65.99 23.58 -5.87
C THR A 516 -65.01 24.40 -6.68
N ASP A 517 -64.68 25.59 -6.19
CA ASP A 517 -63.64 26.44 -6.77
C ASP A 517 -62.28 25.90 -6.35
N GLY A 518 -61.35 25.79 -7.30
CA GLY A 518 -60.00 25.29 -7.05
C GLY A 518 -59.05 25.70 -8.16
N TYR A 519 -57.87 25.11 -8.16
CA TYR A 519 -56.88 25.29 -9.21
C TYR A 519 -56.77 24.03 -10.09
N LEU A 520 -56.25 24.19 -11.30
CA LEU A 520 -56.12 23.10 -12.25
C LEU A 520 -55.34 21.90 -11.67
N PHE A 521 -54.28 22.15 -10.90
CA PHE A 521 -53.52 21.07 -10.25
C PHE A 521 -54.35 20.24 -9.27
N GLU A 522 -55.34 20.85 -8.62
CA GLU A 522 -56.25 20.19 -7.67
C GLU A 522 -57.32 19.37 -8.40
N ALA A 523 -57.64 19.76 -9.64
CA ALA A 523 -58.54 19.01 -10.49
C ALA A 523 -57.89 17.73 -11.06
N GLY A 524 -56.55 17.67 -11.11
CA GLY A 524 -55.76 16.49 -11.51
C GLY A 524 -55.52 15.49 -10.37
N GLY A 525 -55.28 15.98 -9.15
CA GLY A 525 -55.04 15.14 -7.95
C GLY A 525 -56.26 14.34 -7.48
N GLU A 526 -57.46 14.76 -7.86
CA GLU A 526 -58.69 14.01 -7.56
C GLU A 526 -59.14 13.07 -8.69
N VAL A 527 -58.48 13.00 -9.84
CA VAL A 527 -58.97 12.18 -10.99
C VAL A 527 -58.95 10.67 -10.69
N GLY A 528 -58.20 10.22 -9.68
CA GLY A 528 -58.30 8.85 -9.16
C GLY A 528 -59.50 8.60 -8.22
N THR A 529 -60.21 9.65 -7.79
CA THR A 529 -61.36 9.58 -6.85
C THR A 529 -62.58 10.37 -7.29
N LEU A 530 -62.53 11.06 -8.44
CA LEU A 530 -63.69 11.74 -9.02
C LEU A 530 -64.73 10.68 -9.38
N PRO A 531 -65.94 10.74 -8.78
CA PRO A 531 -67.01 9.81 -9.13
C PRO A 531 -67.31 9.87 -10.63
N ASP A 532 -67.64 8.72 -11.23
CA ASP A 532 -68.11 8.62 -12.62
C ASP A 532 -69.16 9.72 -12.92
N GLY A 533 -68.87 10.57 -13.92
CA GLY A 533 -69.73 11.69 -14.32
C GLY A 533 -69.33 13.08 -13.82
N SER A 534 -68.18 13.22 -13.16
CA SER A 534 -67.61 14.54 -12.83
C SER A 534 -67.13 15.27 -14.10
N THR A 535 -67.34 16.58 -14.18
CA THR A 535 -66.87 17.41 -15.30
C THR A 535 -66.01 18.56 -14.79
N ILE A 536 -64.86 18.77 -15.41
CA ILE A 536 -63.97 19.91 -15.15
C ILE A 536 -64.28 20.97 -16.21
N ALA A 537 -64.62 22.18 -15.78
CA ALA A 537 -64.83 23.32 -16.68
C ALA A 537 -63.88 24.45 -16.30
N LEU A 538 -63.16 24.98 -17.30
CA LEU A 538 -62.48 26.27 -17.20
C LEU A 538 -63.56 27.35 -17.19
N ASP A 539 -63.75 28.00 -16.05
CA ASP A 539 -64.73 29.07 -15.87
C ASP A 539 -64.06 30.27 -15.20
N VAL A 540 -63.11 30.88 -15.94
CA VAL A 540 -62.51 32.16 -15.55
C VAL A 540 -63.56 33.23 -15.73
N ASP A 541 -64.00 33.85 -14.64
CA ASP A 541 -64.91 35.00 -14.68
C ASP A 541 -64.20 36.24 -15.25
N TYR A 542 -64.96 37.29 -15.59
CA TYR A 542 -64.36 38.50 -16.14
C TYR A 542 -63.31 39.10 -15.19
N ALA A 543 -63.48 38.95 -13.87
CA ALA A 543 -62.54 39.44 -12.86
C ALA A 543 -61.26 38.60 -12.75
N GLY A 544 -61.24 37.38 -13.26
CA GLY A 544 -60.10 36.47 -13.33
C GLY A 544 -59.30 36.56 -14.63
N VAL A 545 -59.83 37.16 -15.70
CA VAL A 545 -59.07 37.37 -16.95
C VAL A 545 -57.91 38.34 -16.69
N PRO A 546 -56.65 38.10 -17.09
CA PRO A 546 -55.57 39.07 -16.94
C PRO A 546 -55.91 40.40 -17.63
N PHE A 547 -55.59 41.53 -17.01
CA PHE A 547 -56.00 42.85 -17.51
C PHE A 547 -55.51 43.15 -18.94
N ALA A 548 -54.30 42.70 -19.29
CA ALA A 548 -53.76 42.82 -20.64
C ALA A 548 -54.60 42.04 -21.66
N ASP A 549 -54.93 40.79 -21.34
CA ASP A 549 -55.76 39.91 -22.17
C ASP A 549 -57.20 40.44 -22.27
N ARG A 550 -57.74 41.05 -21.20
CA ARG A 550 -59.06 41.72 -21.25
C ARG A 550 -59.07 42.83 -22.29
N ILE A 551 -58.06 43.71 -22.28
CA ILE A 551 -58.01 44.83 -23.23
C ILE A 551 -57.87 44.32 -24.66
N GLU A 552 -57.02 43.31 -24.88
CA GLU A 552 -56.78 42.75 -26.19
C GLU A 552 -58.02 42.03 -26.74
N LEU A 553 -58.65 41.20 -25.91
CA LEU A 553 -59.90 40.52 -26.26
C LEU A 553 -61.06 41.50 -26.44
N GLU A 554 -61.21 42.50 -25.56
CA GLU A 554 -62.22 43.54 -25.71
C GLU A 554 -62.08 44.26 -27.04
N ARG A 555 -60.85 44.65 -27.40
CA ARG A 555 -60.56 45.35 -28.66
C ARG A 555 -60.79 44.44 -29.87
N ALA A 556 -60.34 43.19 -29.83
CA ALA A 556 -60.51 42.24 -30.93
C ALA A 556 -61.99 41.87 -31.14
N MET A 557 -62.75 41.71 -30.05
CA MET A 557 -64.18 41.46 -30.09
C MET A 557 -64.97 42.71 -30.49
N GLU A 558 -64.56 43.91 -30.09
CA GLU A 558 -65.20 45.15 -30.50
C GLU A 558 -65.04 45.41 -32.01
N GLN A 559 -63.88 45.08 -32.58
CA GLN A 559 -63.64 45.16 -34.02
C GLN A 559 -64.49 44.17 -34.83
N THR A 560 -64.79 42.99 -34.27
CA THR A 560 -65.55 41.93 -34.96
C THR A 560 -67.06 42.05 -34.74
N MET A 561 -67.49 42.49 -33.56
CA MET A 561 -68.90 42.62 -33.18
C MET A 561 -69.48 44.01 -33.49
N GLY A 562 -68.64 45.03 -33.74
CA GLY A 562 -69.06 46.41 -33.95
C GLY A 562 -69.67 47.09 -32.72
N ARG A 563 -69.58 46.46 -31.55
CA ARG A 563 -69.99 46.97 -30.24
C ARG A 563 -69.02 46.50 -29.17
N LYS A 564 -68.92 47.23 -28.05
CA LYS A 564 -68.14 46.78 -26.90
C LYS A 564 -68.71 45.45 -26.36
N PRO A 565 -67.89 44.40 -26.19
CA PRO A 565 -68.36 43.13 -25.63
C PRO A 565 -68.67 43.28 -24.13
N SER A 566 -69.61 42.46 -23.64
CA SER A 566 -69.94 42.41 -22.21
C SER A 566 -68.90 41.62 -21.42
N PRO A 567 -68.80 41.83 -20.09
CA PRO A 567 -67.89 41.09 -19.21
C PRO A 567 -67.98 39.56 -19.39
N ASP A 568 -69.19 39.03 -19.48
CA ASP A 568 -69.43 37.59 -19.66
C ASP A 568 -69.00 37.09 -21.03
N GLU A 569 -69.13 37.90 -22.08
CA GLU A 569 -68.65 37.57 -23.43
C GLU A 569 -67.11 37.54 -23.51
N VAL A 570 -66.45 38.46 -22.81
CA VAL A 570 -64.97 38.49 -22.71
C VAL A 570 -64.46 37.29 -21.91
N ALA A 571 -65.11 36.98 -20.78
CA ALA A 571 -64.82 35.80 -19.96
C ALA A 571 -65.01 34.49 -20.76
N ALA A 572 -66.13 34.35 -21.47
CA ALA A 572 -66.41 33.19 -22.31
C ALA A 572 -65.40 33.05 -23.46
N LYS A 573 -64.99 34.16 -24.09
CA LYS A 573 -63.98 34.13 -25.15
C LYS A 573 -62.60 33.78 -24.62
N TYR A 574 -62.26 34.24 -23.42
CA TYR A 574 -61.03 33.86 -22.74
C TYR A 574 -61.01 32.37 -22.36
N ASN A 575 -62.11 31.85 -21.81
CA ASN A 575 -62.24 30.41 -21.52
C ASN A 575 -62.14 29.55 -22.79
N GLN A 576 -62.72 30.01 -23.90
CA GLN A 576 -62.56 29.37 -25.20
C GLN A 576 -61.09 29.40 -25.68
N TYR A 577 -60.43 30.55 -25.57
CA TYR A 577 -59.01 30.71 -25.92
C TYR A 577 -58.08 29.81 -25.09
N LEU A 578 -58.34 29.66 -23.79
CA LEU A 578 -57.61 28.73 -22.92
C LEU A 578 -57.82 27.27 -23.30
N THR A 579 -59.04 26.92 -23.76
CA THR A 579 -59.37 25.55 -24.18
C THR A 579 -58.76 25.20 -25.54
N GLU A 580 -58.63 26.16 -26.46
CA GLU A 580 -58.05 25.98 -27.81
C GLU A 580 -56.51 25.95 -27.82
N ARG A 581 -55.86 26.31 -26.70
CA ARG A 581 -54.39 26.31 -26.55
C ARG A 581 -53.82 25.01 -25.98
N ARG A 582 -54.70 24.12 -25.49
CA ARG A 582 -54.42 22.71 -25.22
C ARG A 582 -54.66 21.90 -26.47
#